data_AF-A0A929XQY2-F1
#
_entry.id   AF-A0A929XQY2-F1
#
_cell.length_a   1.000
_cell.length_b   1.000
_cell.length_c   1.000
_cell.angle_alpha   90.00
_cell.angle_beta   90.00
_cell.angle_gamma   90.00
#
_symmetry.space_group_name_H-M   'P 1'
#
loop_
_entity.id
_entity.type
_entity.pdbx_description
1 polymer ?
#
loop_
_entity_poly.entity_id
_entity_poly.type
_entity_poly.pdbx_seq_one_letter_code
_entity_poly.pdbx_strand_id
1 'polypeptide(L)'
;MHKRKRTKIERLWFLRSVPVAFLLFFLLFPSLRDSEEGKNFYKITLNGEAIGALSSRAQVFACMRQARKDLAGQGKDFILAESDLRVEGESRIFGVVSGKRQVIRRMMDSLNDHRKSLLHKSFTVKINQGYTVNLSSMKEVKALIAAAKDKYDEKNAYQVEIGADKDRALHVLSASLVSRQKKRQEEESMRAIFAAGVDTEIDAVFDSAEPDANLLSFQDFDLGLKGMSIEDRIEIVESYLPQKELTSLKDAISEVTKDKETNKIYEVKAGDTLSVIAQKYGLTVAKLVSMNPTLENENSLIRPQDELIVTVPEPLLTIAHQTEAYLEEDYEAEVKYVDNPSWYTDETKVLQDPVAGHRKVIALEMYSNENLTGRQIIKEEVVAPAVPKIVERGTR
;
A
#
# COMPACT_ATOMS: atom_id res chain seq x y z
N MET A 1 -50.79 23.49 103.66
CA MET A 1 -51.33 22.44 102.76
C MET A 1 -50.67 22.56 101.38
N HIS A 2 -50.01 21.48 100.94
CA HIS A 2 -49.68 21.10 99.56
C HIS A 2 -49.24 22.12 98.49
N LYS A 3 -47.93 22.11 98.14
CA LYS A 3 -47.38 21.63 96.83
C LYS A 3 -45.93 22.11 96.62
N ARG A 4 -44.96 21.38 97.17
CA ARG A 4 -43.55 21.41 96.73
C ARG A 4 -43.06 19.97 96.49
N LYS A 5 -43.66 19.28 95.53
CA LYS A 5 -43.21 17.96 95.03
C LYS A 5 -43.50 17.78 93.53
N ARG A 6 -43.21 18.79 92.70
CA ARG A 6 -43.32 18.67 91.23
C ARG A 6 -42.04 18.91 90.44
N THR A 7 -40.90 19.15 91.10
CA THR A 7 -39.65 19.50 90.40
C THR A 7 -38.63 18.36 90.27
N LYS A 8 -38.80 17.24 91.00
CA LYS A 8 -37.87 16.09 90.90
C LYS A 8 -38.27 15.06 89.84
N ILE A 9 -39.57 14.88 89.57
CA ILE A 9 -40.05 13.86 88.61
C ILE A 9 -39.87 14.35 87.15
N GLU A 10 -40.13 15.62 86.86
CA GLU A 10 -39.92 16.20 85.52
C GLU A 10 -38.43 16.25 85.13
N ARG A 11 -37.54 16.53 86.09
CA ARG A 11 -36.07 16.44 85.88
C ARG A 11 -35.59 15.01 85.62
N LEU A 12 -36.23 14.00 86.22
CA LEU A 12 -35.88 12.60 85.98
C LEU A 12 -36.33 12.09 84.60
N TRP A 13 -37.49 12.56 84.12
CA TRP A 13 -37.97 12.24 82.76
C TRP A 13 -37.10 12.89 81.70
N PHE A 14 -36.68 14.14 81.90
CA PHE A 14 -35.69 14.80 81.03
C PHE A 14 -34.36 14.03 81.00
N LEU A 15 -33.81 13.63 82.16
CA LEU A 15 -32.54 12.88 82.21
C LEU A 15 -32.59 11.51 81.52
N ARG A 16 -33.74 10.83 81.50
CA ARG A 16 -33.91 9.53 80.83
C ARG A 16 -34.20 9.65 79.33
N SER A 17 -34.76 10.77 78.89
CA SER A 17 -35.03 11.04 77.47
C SER A 17 -33.79 11.48 76.67
N VAL A 18 -32.82 12.13 77.31
CA VAL A 18 -31.57 12.58 76.68
C VAL A 18 -30.75 11.42 76.07
N PRO A 19 -30.48 10.30 76.76
CA PRO A 19 -29.74 9.20 76.16
C PRO A 19 -30.51 8.53 75.03
N VAL A 20 -31.85 8.44 75.11
CA VAL A 20 -32.68 7.87 74.03
C VAL A 20 -32.67 8.78 72.80
N ALA A 21 -32.73 10.10 72.98
CA ALA A 21 -32.60 11.06 71.89
C ALA A 21 -31.19 11.05 71.27
N PHE A 22 -30.14 10.90 72.08
CA PHE A 22 -28.77 10.72 71.58
C PHE A 22 -28.59 9.41 70.81
N LEU A 23 -29.21 8.33 71.26
CA LEU A 23 -29.15 7.01 70.61
C LEU A 23 -29.96 7.02 69.30
N LEU A 24 -31.12 7.68 69.28
CA LEU A 24 -31.90 7.96 68.06
C LEU A 24 -31.15 8.89 67.10
N PHE A 25 -30.42 9.89 67.61
CA PHE A 25 -29.57 10.76 66.80
C PHE A 25 -28.40 9.97 66.19
N PHE A 26 -27.74 9.08 66.94
CA PHE A 26 -26.71 8.19 66.40
C PHE A 26 -27.25 7.11 65.45
N LEU A 27 -28.49 6.64 65.66
CA LEU A 27 -29.19 5.70 64.76
C LEU A 27 -29.68 6.37 63.46
N LEU A 28 -30.13 7.62 63.53
CA LEU A 28 -30.60 8.41 62.38
C LEU A 28 -29.47 9.11 61.62
N PHE A 29 -28.35 9.43 62.30
CA PHE A 29 -27.19 10.12 61.72
C PHE A 29 -25.87 9.32 61.89
N PRO A 30 -25.75 8.08 61.38
CA PRO A 30 -24.56 7.24 61.58
C PRO A 30 -23.31 7.70 60.80
N SER A 31 -23.32 8.87 60.14
CA SER A 31 -22.29 9.23 59.17
C SER A 31 -21.87 10.71 59.11
N LEU A 32 -21.94 11.44 60.22
CA LEU A 32 -21.24 12.73 60.32
C LEU A 32 -19.72 12.46 60.36
N ARG A 33 -19.07 12.60 59.21
CA ARG A 33 -17.60 12.55 59.07
C ARG A 33 -17.07 13.97 58.89
N ASP A 34 -15.94 14.23 59.55
CA ASP A 34 -15.18 15.45 59.36
C ASP A 34 -14.85 15.65 57.88
N SER A 35 -15.04 16.88 57.44
CA SER A 35 -15.01 17.27 56.04
C SER A 35 -13.78 18.11 55.77
N GLU A 36 -13.01 17.73 54.73
CA GLU A 36 -11.98 18.61 54.17
C GLU A 36 -12.65 19.91 53.69
N GLU A 37 -12.21 21.05 54.22
CA GLU A 37 -12.66 22.41 53.83
C GLU A 37 -14.17 22.71 54.01
N GLY A 38 -14.91 21.92 54.80
CA GLY A 38 -16.35 22.11 55.03
C GLY A 38 -17.27 21.60 53.90
N LYS A 39 -16.70 20.94 52.87
CA LYS A 39 -17.42 20.27 51.77
C LYS A 39 -17.49 18.75 51.99
N ASN A 40 -18.69 18.18 51.95
CA ASN A 40 -18.95 16.78 52.24
C ASN A 40 -19.57 15.99 51.07
N PHE A 41 -19.74 16.65 49.91
CA PHE A 41 -20.28 16.05 48.69
C PHE A 41 -19.49 16.52 47.47
N TYR A 42 -18.95 15.58 46.69
CA TYR A 42 -18.10 15.89 45.53
C TYR A 42 -18.69 15.28 44.26
N LYS A 43 -19.17 16.12 43.36
CA LYS A 43 -19.66 15.73 42.03
C LYS A 43 -18.48 15.54 41.09
N ILE A 44 -18.51 14.47 40.32
CA ILE A 44 -17.42 14.03 39.46
C ILE A 44 -17.88 14.11 38.01
N THR A 45 -17.14 14.87 37.20
CA THR A 45 -17.24 14.82 35.75
C THR A 45 -15.89 14.45 35.16
N LEU A 46 -15.89 13.61 34.13
CA LEU A 46 -14.67 13.17 33.44
C LEU A 46 -14.93 13.29 31.94
N ASN A 47 -14.07 13.99 31.22
CA ASN A 47 -14.20 14.21 29.77
C ASN A 47 -15.58 14.76 29.35
N GLY A 48 -16.18 15.61 30.21
CA GLY A 48 -17.52 16.18 29.99
C GLY A 48 -18.70 15.28 30.44
N GLU A 49 -18.44 14.03 30.85
CA GLU A 49 -19.48 13.07 31.27
C GLU A 49 -19.69 13.04 32.78
N ALA A 50 -20.95 12.90 33.22
CA ALA A 50 -21.29 12.79 34.64
C ALA A 50 -21.06 11.36 35.17
N ILE A 51 -19.96 11.17 35.91
CA ILE A 51 -19.53 9.87 36.42
C ILE A 51 -20.34 9.48 37.68
N GLY A 52 -20.45 10.40 38.66
CA GLY A 52 -21.13 10.16 39.92
C GLY A 52 -20.75 11.17 41.00
N ALA A 53 -21.01 10.85 42.27
CA ALA A 53 -20.62 11.69 43.40
C ALA A 53 -20.05 10.87 44.57
N LEU A 54 -19.06 11.42 45.28
CA LEU A 54 -18.41 10.78 46.43
C LEU A 54 -18.33 11.73 47.63
N SER A 55 -18.10 11.17 48.83
CA SER A 55 -18.08 11.93 50.09
C SER A 55 -16.77 12.67 50.38
N SER A 56 -15.69 12.37 49.66
CA SER A 56 -14.43 13.11 49.79
C SER A 56 -13.64 13.17 48.50
N ARG A 57 -12.89 14.26 48.33
CA ARG A 57 -12.01 14.47 47.18
C ARG A 57 -10.94 13.37 47.08
N ALA A 58 -10.40 12.95 48.22
CA ALA A 58 -9.45 11.83 48.29
C ALA A 58 -10.02 10.52 47.71
N GLN A 59 -11.32 10.24 47.92
CA GLN A 59 -11.97 9.06 47.35
C GLN A 59 -12.13 9.15 45.83
N VAL A 60 -12.39 10.33 45.28
CA VAL A 60 -12.44 10.57 43.83
C VAL A 60 -11.10 10.23 43.20
N PHE A 61 -10.00 10.77 43.73
CA PHE A 61 -8.66 10.46 43.22
C PHE A 61 -8.25 9.00 43.42
N ALA A 62 -8.67 8.36 44.51
CA ALA A 62 -8.44 6.93 44.70
C ALA A 62 -9.17 6.08 43.65
N CYS A 63 -10.43 6.42 43.35
CA CYS A 63 -11.20 5.74 42.31
C CYS A 63 -10.58 5.95 40.92
N MET A 64 -10.11 7.17 40.63
CA MET A 64 -9.41 7.51 39.38
C MET A 64 -8.10 6.73 39.22
N ARG A 65 -7.28 6.62 40.26
CA ARG A 65 -6.05 5.79 40.25
C ARG A 65 -6.37 4.32 40.01
N GLN A 66 -7.41 3.80 40.66
CA GLN A 66 -7.83 2.41 40.48
C GLN A 66 -8.33 2.17 39.05
N ALA A 67 -9.17 3.06 38.51
CA ALA A 67 -9.66 2.95 37.12
C ALA A 67 -8.50 2.97 36.10
N ARG A 68 -7.49 3.84 36.28
CA ARG A 68 -6.26 3.83 35.45
C ARG A 68 -5.47 2.54 35.59
N LYS A 69 -5.32 2.02 36.81
CA LYS A 69 -4.61 0.77 37.07
C LYS A 69 -5.33 -0.42 36.43
N ASP A 70 -6.66 -0.46 36.54
CA ASP A 70 -7.48 -1.53 35.98
C ASP A 70 -7.46 -1.48 34.44
N LEU A 71 -7.53 -0.29 33.85
CA LEU A 71 -7.40 -0.10 32.41
C LEU A 71 -6.02 -0.54 31.90
N ALA A 72 -4.94 -0.11 32.56
CA ALA A 72 -3.56 -0.50 32.22
C ALA A 72 -3.30 -2.00 32.44
N GLY A 73 -3.97 -2.62 33.42
CA GLY A 73 -3.82 -4.05 33.74
C GLY A 73 -4.49 -5.01 32.75
N GLN A 74 -5.33 -4.50 31.83
CA GLN A 74 -6.03 -5.33 30.83
C GLN A 74 -5.18 -5.64 29.58
N GLY A 75 -4.02 -4.99 29.39
CA GLY A 75 -3.17 -5.17 28.22
C GLY A 75 -1.67 -5.13 28.53
N LYS A 76 -0.84 -5.53 27.57
CA LYS A 76 0.63 -5.41 27.64
C LYS A 76 1.17 -4.06 27.14
N ASP A 77 0.29 -3.24 26.55
CA ASP A 77 0.67 -1.99 25.87
C ASP A 77 0.42 -0.76 26.74
N PHE A 78 1.19 0.30 26.51
CA PHE A 78 0.94 1.59 27.14
C PHE A 78 -0.43 2.15 26.71
N ILE A 79 -1.17 2.74 27.64
CA ILE A 79 -2.49 3.31 27.35
C ILE A 79 -2.41 4.82 27.51
N LEU A 80 -2.60 5.53 26.40
CA LEU A 80 -2.85 6.96 26.41
C LEU A 80 -4.36 7.19 26.35
N ALA A 81 -4.92 7.89 27.33
CA ALA A 81 -6.32 8.26 27.35
C ALA A 81 -6.43 9.72 27.79
N GLU A 82 -7.34 10.46 27.16
CA GLU A 82 -7.65 11.81 27.59
C GLU A 82 -8.34 11.77 28.95
N SER A 83 -7.96 12.67 29.87
CA SER A 83 -8.54 12.70 31.20
C SER A 83 -8.68 14.13 31.72
N ASP A 84 -9.76 14.81 31.33
CA ASP A 84 -10.21 16.06 31.96
C ASP A 84 -11.11 15.71 33.16
N LEU A 85 -10.49 15.48 34.33
CA LEU A 85 -11.21 15.19 35.57
C LEU A 85 -11.57 16.50 36.27
N ARG A 86 -12.87 16.77 36.41
CA ARG A 86 -13.40 17.90 37.17
C ARG A 86 -14.13 17.40 38.42
N VAL A 87 -13.79 18.02 39.54
CA VAL A 87 -14.32 17.67 40.85
C VAL A 87 -14.89 18.92 41.51
N GLU A 88 -16.21 18.96 41.62
CA GLU A 88 -16.95 20.07 42.21
C GLU A 88 -17.40 19.68 43.63
N GLY A 89 -16.90 20.39 44.64
CA GLY A 89 -17.20 20.12 46.04
C GLY A 89 -18.27 21.07 46.58
N GLU A 90 -19.30 20.52 47.20
CA GLU A 90 -20.44 21.21 47.81
C GLU A 90 -20.63 20.76 49.27
N SER A 91 -21.25 21.63 50.06
CA SER A 91 -21.71 21.32 51.42
C SER A 91 -23.19 20.98 51.37
N ARG A 92 -23.57 19.74 51.67
CA ARG A 92 -24.96 19.27 51.68
C ARG A 92 -25.32 18.56 52.98
N ILE A 93 -26.50 18.85 53.51
CA ILE A 93 -27.03 18.20 54.73
C ILE A 93 -27.61 16.81 54.38
N PHE A 94 -28.14 16.65 53.16
CA PHE A 94 -28.65 15.38 52.64
C PHE A 94 -28.17 15.16 51.20
N GLY A 95 -27.71 13.95 50.89
CA GLY A 95 -27.25 13.58 49.55
C GLY A 95 -26.91 12.10 49.44
N VAL A 96 -27.18 11.50 48.27
CA VAL A 96 -26.82 10.11 47.97
C VAL A 96 -25.47 10.12 47.26
N VAL A 97 -24.49 9.42 47.83
CA VAL A 97 -23.20 9.19 47.18
C VAL A 97 -23.24 7.92 46.34
N SER A 98 -22.55 7.94 45.21
CA SER A 98 -22.42 6.79 44.32
C SER A 98 -21.53 5.71 44.96
N GLY A 99 -21.79 4.44 44.64
CA GLY A 99 -20.95 3.34 45.08
C GLY A 99 -19.57 3.39 44.41
N LYS A 100 -18.49 3.23 45.18
CA LYS A 100 -17.11 3.30 44.67
C LYS A 100 -16.85 2.40 43.46
N ARG A 101 -17.35 1.16 43.46
CA ARG A 101 -17.19 0.22 42.34
C ARG A 101 -17.84 0.73 41.05
N GLN A 102 -19.02 1.34 41.16
CA GLN A 102 -19.73 1.91 40.02
C GLN A 102 -19.00 3.14 39.46
N VAL A 103 -18.48 3.99 40.35
CA VAL A 103 -17.66 5.16 39.97
C VAL A 103 -16.38 4.70 39.25
N ILE A 104 -15.67 3.69 39.79
CA ILE A 104 -14.46 3.13 39.15
C ILE A 104 -14.78 2.57 37.77
N ARG A 105 -15.84 1.76 37.62
CA ARG A 105 -16.25 1.21 36.32
C ARG A 105 -16.55 2.32 35.32
N ARG A 106 -17.37 3.31 35.70
CA ARG A 106 -17.71 4.44 34.81
C ARG A 106 -16.51 5.30 34.44
N MET A 107 -15.58 5.54 35.37
CA MET A 107 -14.31 6.20 35.05
C MET A 107 -13.50 5.39 34.06
N MET A 108 -13.42 4.06 34.25
CA MET A 108 -12.70 3.17 33.33
C MET A 108 -13.33 3.16 31.94
N ASP A 109 -14.65 3.06 31.84
CA ASP A 109 -15.40 3.10 30.58
C ASP A 109 -15.14 4.43 29.85
N SER A 110 -15.30 5.57 30.53
CA SER A 110 -15.05 6.90 29.95
C SER A 110 -13.60 7.10 29.48
N LEU A 111 -12.61 6.58 30.21
CA LEU A 111 -11.21 6.59 29.77
C LEU A 111 -10.97 5.68 28.56
N ASN A 112 -11.64 4.53 28.51
CA ASN A 112 -11.51 3.59 27.40
C ASN A 112 -12.13 4.15 26.12
N ASP A 113 -13.28 4.81 26.23
CA ASP A 113 -13.95 5.49 25.12
C ASP A 113 -13.13 6.68 24.57
N HIS A 114 -12.34 7.32 25.43
CA HIS A 114 -11.43 8.42 25.07
C HIS A 114 -9.96 7.97 24.96
N ARG A 115 -9.72 6.69 24.65
CA ARG A 115 -8.38 6.16 24.43
C ARG A 115 -7.80 6.75 23.14
N LYS A 116 -6.63 7.37 23.26
CA LYS A 116 -5.79 7.70 22.10
C LYS A 116 -5.05 6.43 21.70
N SER A 117 -5.36 5.91 20.51
CA SER A 117 -4.66 4.76 19.93
C SER A 117 -3.16 5.08 19.91
N LEU A 118 -2.33 4.16 20.42
CA LEU A 118 -0.89 4.28 20.28
C LEU A 118 -0.55 4.27 18.79
N LEU A 119 0.34 5.16 18.38
CA LEU A 119 0.87 5.13 17.03
C LEU A 119 1.82 3.93 16.92
N HIS A 120 1.61 3.11 15.89
CA HIS A 120 2.47 1.99 15.56
C HIS A 120 3.45 2.41 14.47
N LYS A 121 4.73 2.01 14.61
CA LYS A 121 5.69 2.13 13.50
C LYS A 121 5.11 1.40 12.29
N SER A 122 5.02 2.12 11.19
CA SER A 122 4.31 1.74 9.96
C SER A 122 5.07 2.30 8.77
N PHE A 123 4.67 1.90 7.57
CA PHE A 123 5.28 2.35 6.33
C PHE A 123 4.20 2.82 5.39
N THR A 124 4.23 4.10 5.05
CA THR A 124 3.40 4.67 4.00
C THR A 124 4.10 4.43 2.67
N VAL A 125 3.47 3.65 1.80
CA VAL A 125 3.93 3.35 0.46
C VAL A 125 3.10 4.14 -0.53
N LYS A 126 3.75 4.98 -1.32
CA LYS A 126 3.14 5.71 -2.42
C LYS A 126 3.62 5.13 -3.74
N ILE A 127 2.68 4.77 -4.60
CA ILE A 127 2.95 4.25 -5.94
C ILE A 127 2.44 5.30 -6.92
N ASN A 128 3.35 5.81 -7.76
CA ASN A 128 3.08 6.91 -8.68
C ASN A 128 2.48 8.14 -7.97
N GLN A 129 1.63 8.91 -8.65
CA GLN A 129 1.04 10.14 -8.10
C GLN A 129 -0.30 9.93 -7.38
N GLY A 130 -0.93 8.75 -7.49
CA GLY A 130 -2.34 8.58 -7.15
C GLY A 130 -2.68 7.55 -6.08
N TYR A 131 -1.76 6.65 -5.70
CA TYR A 131 -2.06 5.59 -4.73
C TYR A 131 -1.15 5.65 -3.52
N THR A 132 -1.74 5.49 -2.34
CA THR A 132 -1.02 5.48 -1.06
C THR A 132 -1.64 4.43 -0.16
N VAL A 133 -0.79 3.60 0.44
CA VAL A 133 -1.20 2.53 1.35
C VAL A 133 -0.30 2.52 2.58
N ASN A 134 -0.90 2.25 3.74
CA ASN A 134 -0.17 2.20 5.01
C ASN A 134 -0.06 0.75 5.47
N LEU A 135 1.17 0.24 5.58
CA LEU A 135 1.45 -1.13 5.98
C LEU A 135 2.13 -1.18 7.35
N SER A 136 1.94 -2.29 8.07
CA SER A 136 2.39 -2.42 9.46
C SER A 136 3.90 -2.70 9.58
N SER A 137 4.54 -3.18 8.50
CA SER A 137 5.96 -3.53 8.54
C SER A 137 6.65 -3.48 7.17
N MET A 138 7.97 -3.33 7.17
CA MET A 138 8.79 -3.42 5.95
C MET A 138 8.65 -4.79 5.26
N LYS A 139 8.38 -5.85 6.03
CA LYS A 139 8.11 -7.18 5.49
C LYS A 139 6.84 -7.19 4.61
N GLU A 140 5.79 -6.49 5.05
CA GLU A 140 4.57 -6.33 4.26
C GLU A 140 4.80 -5.47 3.01
N VAL A 141 5.62 -4.42 3.10
CA VAL A 141 6.01 -3.62 1.92
C VAL A 141 6.71 -4.49 0.88
N LYS A 142 7.69 -5.30 1.30
CA LYS A 142 8.36 -6.25 0.39
C LYS A 142 7.39 -7.27 -0.18
N ALA A 143 6.47 -7.79 0.62
CA ALA A 143 5.46 -8.75 0.17
C ALA A 143 4.47 -8.14 -0.84
N LEU A 144 4.08 -6.88 -0.66
CA LEU A 144 3.22 -6.15 -1.59
C LEU A 144 3.85 -6.07 -2.98
N ILE A 145 5.12 -5.67 -3.05
CA ILE A 145 5.85 -5.53 -4.32
C ILE A 145 6.16 -6.92 -4.91
N ALA A 146 6.52 -7.89 -4.06
CA ALA A 146 6.76 -9.26 -4.49
C ALA A 146 5.51 -9.89 -5.13
N ALA A 147 4.32 -9.62 -4.59
CA ALA A 147 3.07 -10.16 -5.16
C ALA A 147 2.83 -9.72 -6.62
N ALA A 148 3.22 -8.49 -6.99
CA ALA A 148 3.15 -8.04 -8.38
C ALA A 148 4.23 -8.69 -9.25
N LYS A 149 5.46 -8.80 -8.72
CA LYS A 149 6.58 -9.49 -9.39
C LYS A 149 6.27 -10.95 -9.69
N ASP A 150 5.71 -11.68 -8.72
CA ASP A 150 5.62 -13.14 -8.74
C ASP A 150 4.69 -13.66 -9.85
N LYS A 151 3.86 -12.80 -10.43
CA LYS A 151 3.09 -13.10 -11.65
C LYS A 151 3.99 -13.38 -12.87
N TYR A 152 5.19 -12.79 -12.91
CA TYR A 152 6.10 -12.81 -14.06
C TYR A 152 7.43 -13.52 -13.77
N ASP A 153 7.69 -13.91 -12.53
CA ASP A 153 8.94 -14.55 -12.09
C ASP A 153 8.66 -15.90 -11.41
N GLU A 154 8.25 -16.88 -12.22
CA GLU A 154 7.87 -18.23 -11.77
C GLU A 154 9.00 -18.94 -11.02
N LYS A 155 10.25 -18.73 -11.45
CA LYS A 155 11.45 -19.33 -10.85
C LYS A 155 11.95 -18.55 -9.63
N ASN A 156 11.29 -17.44 -9.26
CA ASN A 156 11.69 -16.53 -8.18
C ASN A 156 13.17 -16.10 -8.30
N ALA A 157 13.61 -15.83 -9.53
CA ALA A 157 14.97 -15.42 -9.87
C ALA A 157 15.32 -14.01 -9.36
N TYR A 158 14.31 -13.17 -9.12
CA TYR A 158 14.46 -11.80 -8.64
C TYR A 158 13.96 -11.63 -7.21
N GLN A 159 14.48 -10.63 -6.50
CA GLN A 159 14.04 -10.25 -5.16
C GLN A 159 13.86 -8.75 -5.02
N VAL A 160 12.93 -8.37 -4.14
CA VAL A 160 12.67 -6.97 -3.81
C VAL A 160 13.73 -6.46 -2.85
N GLU A 161 14.48 -5.45 -3.30
CA GLU A 161 15.35 -4.65 -2.46
C GLU A 161 14.73 -3.30 -2.18
N ILE A 162 14.95 -2.81 -0.96
CA ILE A 162 14.48 -1.50 -0.53
C ILE A 162 15.69 -0.77 0.02
N GLY A 163 16.01 0.37 -0.59
CA GLY A 163 17.19 1.16 -0.29
C GLY A 163 16.86 2.64 -0.17
N ALA A 164 17.81 3.43 0.32
CA ALA A 164 17.68 4.88 0.32
C ALA A 164 17.70 5.42 -1.11
N ASP A 165 16.77 6.31 -1.41
CA ASP A 165 16.73 7.04 -2.66
C ASP A 165 17.86 8.09 -2.67
N LYS A 166 18.96 7.80 -3.38
CA LYS A 166 20.19 8.61 -3.37
C LYS A 166 20.01 10.00 -3.99
N ASP A 167 18.95 10.18 -4.78
CA ASP A 167 18.67 11.43 -5.49
C ASP A 167 17.88 12.42 -4.62
N ARG A 168 17.53 12.05 -3.38
CA ARG A 168 16.71 12.88 -2.49
C ARG A 168 17.38 13.18 -1.15
N ALA A 169 17.13 14.40 -0.66
CA ALA A 169 17.66 14.91 0.60
C ALA A 169 16.91 14.38 1.84
N LEU A 170 15.69 13.87 1.67
CA LEU A 170 14.88 13.29 2.74
C LEU A 170 15.06 11.77 2.78
N HIS A 171 14.91 11.16 3.96
CA HIS A 171 14.99 9.71 4.18
C HIS A 171 13.80 8.94 3.55
N VAL A 172 13.63 9.07 2.24
CA VAL A 172 12.66 8.30 1.45
C VAL A 172 13.36 7.05 0.95
N LEU A 173 12.69 5.92 1.10
CA LEU A 173 13.17 4.65 0.58
C LEU A 173 12.51 4.39 -0.79
N SER A 174 13.27 3.79 -1.69
CA SER A 174 12.79 3.31 -2.98
C SER A 174 12.90 1.79 -3.03
N ALA A 175 12.14 1.17 -3.93
CA ALA A 175 12.18 -0.27 -4.15
C ALA A 175 12.69 -0.58 -5.56
N SER A 176 13.48 -1.65 -5.66
CA SER A 176 14.02 -2.16 -6.92
C SER A 176 14.01 -3.68 -6.94
N LEU A 177 14.02 -4.26 -8.13
CA LEU A 177 14.16 -5.70 -8.32
C LEU A 177 15.60 -6.03 -8.67
N VAL A 178 16.17 -7.00 -7.97
CA VAL A 178 17.57 -7.42 -8.16
C VAL A 178 17.60 -8.92 -8.38
N SER A 179 18.40 -9.38 -9.35
CA SER A 179 18.62 -10.80 -9.58
C SER A 179 19.29 -11.42 -8.36
N ARG A 180 18.71 -12.51 -7.84
CA ARG A 180 19.26 -13.27 -6.72
C ARG A 180 20.62 -13.86 -7.06
N GLN A 181 20.83 -14.26 -8.31
CA GLN A 181 22.10 -14.83 -8.77
C GLN A 181 23.19 -13.76 -8.80
N LYS A 182 22.94 -12.63 -9.46
CA LYS A 182 23.91 -11.51 -9.51
C LYS A 182 24.25 -11.02 -8.11
N LYS A 183 23.25 -10.88 -7.23
CA LYS A 183 23.46 -10.47 -5.84
C LYS A 183 24.34 -11.46 -5.06
N ARG A 184 24.11 -12.78 -5.21
CA ARG A 184 24.95 -13.79 -4.56
C ARG A 184 26.40 -13.72 -5.07
N GLN A 185 26.59 -13.56 -6.37
CA GLN A 185 27.92 -13.41 -6.97
C GLN A 185 28.62 -12.14 -6.47
N GLU A 186 27.91 -11.01 -6.35
CA GLU A 186 28.43 -9.77 -5.76
C GLU A 186 28.82 -9.96 -4.28
N GLU A 187 28.00 -10.64 -3.49
CA GLU A 187 28.31 -10.92 -2.08
C GLU A 187 29.49 -11.89 -1.91
N GLU A 188 29.60 -12.90 -2.77
CA GLU A 188 30.70 -13.87 -2.81
C GLU A 188 32.01 -13.23 -3.28
N SER A 189 31.97 -12.42 -4.34
CA SER A 189 33.13 -11.65 -4.83
C SER A 189 33.59 -10.65 -3.79
N MET A 190 32.69 -9.90 -3.15
CA MET A 190 33.04 -9.02 -2.03
C MET A 190 33.72 -9.79 -0.89
N ARG A 191 33.21 -10.97 -0.51
CA ARG A 191 33.86 -11.82 0.50
C ARG A 191 35.23 -12.31 0.04
N ALA A 192 35.39 -12.67 -1.23
CA ALA A 192 36.66 -13.09 -1.79
C ALA A 192 37.68 -11.94 -1.81
N ILE A 193 37.26 -10.71 -2.13
CA ILE A 193 38.10 -9.50 -2.07
C ILE A 193 38.58 -9.27 -0.63
N PHE A 194 37.68 -9.34 0.36
CA PHE A 194 38.06 -9.20 1.77
C PHE A 194 38.96 -10.35 2.28
N ALA A 195 38.89 -11.53 1.66
CA ALA A 195 39.67 -12.70 2.06
C ALA A 195 41.03 -12.83 1.35
N ALA A 196 41.17 -12.34 0.12
CA ALA A 196 42.32 -12.60 -0.74
C ALA A 196 43.19 -11.36 -1.04
N GLY A 197 42.72 -10.14 -0.77
CA GLY A 197 43.44 -8.92 -1.12
C GLY A 197 43.42 -8.60 -2.62
N VAL A 198 44.07 -7.49 -3.00
CA VAL A 198 43.98 -6.79 -4.31
C VAL A 198 44.31 -7.67 -5.54
N ASP A 199 44.98 -8.81 -5.38
CA ASP A 199 45.44 -9.65 -6.49
C ASP A 199 44.29 -10.43 -7.20
N THR A 200 43.16 -10.71 -6.53
CA THR A 200 42.00 -11.39 -7.17
C THR A 200 41.11 -10.46 -7.97
N GLU A 201 41.32 -9.15 -7.86
CA GLU A 201 40.55 -8.09 -8.52
C GLU A 201 40.78 -8.08 -10.04
N ILE A 202 41.94 -8.57 -10.50
CA ILE A 202 42.31 -8.62 -11.92
C ILE A 202 41.71 -9.86 -12.62
N ASP A 203 41.74 -11.03 -11.97
CA ASP A 203 41.22 -12.28 -12.56
C ASP A 203 39.70 -12.25 -12.72
N ALA A 204 38.97 -11.68 -11.75
CA ALA A 204 37.51 -11.57 -11.80
C ALA A 204 36.99 -10.65 -12.93
N VAL A 205 37.79 -9.66 -13.34
CA VAL A 205 37.45 -8.74 -14.45
C VAL A 205 37.58 -9.44 -15.80
N PHE A 206 38.57 -10.31 -15.97
CA PHE A 206 38.76 -11.05 -17.22
C PHE A 206 37.71 -12.14 -17.46
N ASP A 207 37.22 -12.81 -16.41
CA ASP A 207 36.17 -13.84 -16.53
C ASP A 207 34.76 -13.27 -16.75
N SER A 208 34.56 -11.96 -16.55
CA SER A 208 33.27 -11.28 -16.73
C SER A 208 32.95 -10.88 -18.18
N ALA A 209 33.86 -11.12 -19.12
CA ALA A 209 33.63 -10.82 -20.53
C ALA A 209 32.63 -11.83 -21.12
N GLU A 210 31.39 -11.38 -21.34
CA GLU A 210 30.39 -12.16 -22.06
C GLU A 210 30.92 -12.47 -23.49
N PRO A 211 30.92 -13.75 -23.91
CA PRO A 211 31.40 -14.11 -25.24
C PRO A 211 30.54 -13.44 -26.32
N ASP A 212 31.17 -13.05 -27.43
CA ASP A 212 30.45 -12.49 -28.59
C ASP A 212 29.32 -13.45 -29.00
N ALA A 213 28.08 -12.96 -29.00
CA ALA A 213 26.90 -13.74 -29.33
C ALA A 213 26.99 -14.43 -30.71
N ASN A 214 27.84 -13.91 -31.61
CA ASN A 214 28.10 -14.53 -32.91
C ASN A 214 28.86 -15.86 -32.81
N LEU A 215 29.63 -16.08 -31.76
CA LEU A 215 30.39 -17.32 -31.51
C LEU A 215 29.57 -18.40 -30.82
N LEU A 216 28.44 -18.03 -30.21
CA LEU A 216 27.53 -18.96 -29.54
C LEU A 216 26.63 -19.69 -30.57
N SER A 217 26.40 -20.97 -30.32
CA SER A 217 25.38 -21.76 -30.98
C SER A 217 24.04 -21.59 -30.27
N PHE A 218 22.92 -21.92 -30.93
CA PHE A 218 21.58 -21.82 -30.33
C PHE A 218 21.41 -22.61 -29.03
N GLN A 219 22.20 -23.68 -28.83
CA GLN A 219 22.13 -24.52 -27.62
C GLN A 219 22.84 -23.91 -26.42
N ASP A 220 23.70 -22.92 -26.65
CA ASP A 220 24.48 -22.28 -25.57
C ASP A 220 23.66 -21.21 -24.82
N PHE A 221 22.50 -20.81 -25.36
CA PHE A 221 21.64 -19.80 -24.75
C PHE A 221 20.73 -20.40 -23.67
N ASP A 222 20.81 -19.82 -22.47
CA ASP A 222 19.91 -20.13 -21.36
C ASP A 222 18.60 -19.33 -21.52
N LEU A 223 17.61 -19.90 -22.20
CA LEU A 223 16.35 -19.20 -22.47
C LEU A 223 15.55 -18.88 -21.20
N GLY A 224 14.75 -17.82 -21.27
CA GLY A 224 13.85 -17.39 -20.20
C GLY A 224 14.15 -15.99 -19.68
N LEU A 225 13.75 -15.72 -18.44
CA LEU A 225 13.79 -14.39 -17.84
C LEU A 225 15.23 -13.88 -17.65
N LYS A 226 15.60 -12.81 -18.36
CA LYS A 226 16.93 -12.16 -18.31
C LYS A 226 16.96 -10.86 -17.56
N GLY A 227 15.86 -10.12 -17.55
CA GLY A 227 15.76 -8.81 -16.91
C GLY A 227 14.42 -8.64 -16.23
N MET A 228 14.39 -7.94 -15.10
CA MET A 228 13.14 -7.53 -14.45
C MET A 228 13.34 -6.25 -13.64
N SER A 229 12.38 -5.33 -13.75
CA SER A 229 12.41 -4.04 -13.06
C SER A 229 11.00 -3.53 -12.79
N ILE A 230 10.90 -2.50 -11.95
CA ILE A 230 9.65 -1.80 -11.65
C ILE A 230 9.69 -0.50 -12.46
N GLU A 231 8.70 -0.27 -13.31
CA GLU A 231 8.61 0.98 -14.07
C GLU A 231 8.08 2.13 -13.20
N ASP A 232 7.19 1.80 -12.26
CA ASP A 232 6.54 2.79 -11.41
C ASP A 232 7.45 3.35 -10.33
N ARG A 233 7.20 4.61 -9.99
CA ARG A 233 7.88 5.23 -8.87
C ARG A 233 7.27 4.79 -7.55
N ILE A 234 8.06 4.09 -6.74
CA ILE A 234 7.69 3.69 -5.38
C ILE A 234 8.42 4.57 -4.37
N GLU A 235 7.65 5.22 -3.51
CA GLU A 235 8.16 6.03 -2.40
C GLU A 235 7.68 5.41 -1.08
N ILE A 236 8.62 5.06 -0.21
CA ILE A 236 8.34 4.42 1.07
C ILE A 236 8.86 5.33 2.17
N VAL A 237 7.96 5.71 3.08
CA VAL A 237 8.28 6.57 4.23
C VAL A 237 7.92 5.85 5.51
N GLU A 238 8.82 5.86 6.49
CA GLU A 238 8.53 5.39 7.83
C GLU A 238 7.61 6.38 8.55
N SER A 239 6.48 5.88 9.05
CA SER A 239 5.41 6.66 9.68
C SER A 239 4.99 6.03 11.01
N TYR A 240 4.30 6.80 11.86
CA TYR A 240 3.71 6.31 13.10
C TYR A 240 2.21 6.56 13.05
N LEU A 241 1.42 5.50 12.82
CA LEU A 241 -0.02 5.60 12.54
C LEU A 241 -0.84 4.73 13.50
N PRO A 242 -2.08 5.13 13.85
CA PRO A 242 -2.99 4.29 14.62
C PRO A 242 -3.43 3.07 13.81
N GLN A 243 -3.74 1.95 14.47
CA GLN A 243 -4.06 0.68 13.80
C GLN A 243 -5.22 0.78 12.78
N LYS A 244 -6.20 1.66 13.04
CA LYS A 244 -7.35 1.90 12.16
C LYS A 244 -6.99 2.53 10.80
N GLU A 245 -5.80 3.10 10.67
CA GLU A 245 -5.31 3.73 9.44
C GLU A 245 -4.39 2.80 8.63
N LEU A 246 -4.14 1.58 9.13
CA LEU A 246 -3.37 0.56 8.43
C LEU A 246 -4.29 -0.24 7.49
N THR A 247 -3.80 -0.50 6.29
CA THR A 247 -4.45 -1.36 5.30
C THR A 247 -3.97 -2.79 5.48
N SER A 248 -4.85 -3.78 5.33
CA SER A 248 -4.42 -5.18 5.37
C SER A 248 -3.55 -5.51 4.15
N LEU A 249 -2.52 -6.34 4.32
CA LEU A 249 -1.64 -6.74 3.22
C LEU A 249 -2.45 -7.36 2.05
N LYS A 250 -3.48 -8.13 2.35
CA LYS A 250 -4.32 -8.78 1.33
C LYS A 250 -5.06 -7.75 0.47
N ASP A 251 -5.67 -6.75 1.11
CA ASP A 251 -6.41 -5.70 0.39
C ASP A 251 -5.44 -4.84 -0.42
N ALA A 252 -4.28 -4.50 0.16
CA ALA A 252 -3.23 -3.77 -0.53
C ALA A 252 -2.73 -4.51 -1.79
N ILE A 253 -2.46 -5.82 -1.69
CA ILE A 253 -2.07 -6.65 -2.84
C ILE A 253 -3.18 -6.62 -3.88
N SER A 254 -4.43 -6.87 -3.49
CA SER A 254 -5.56 -6.84 -4.41
C SER A 254 -5.72 -5.49 -5.12
N GLU A 255 -5.46 -4.37 -4.46
CA GLU A 255 -5.58 -3.05 -5.08
C GLU A 255 -4.45 -2.72 -6.05
N VAL A 256 -3.27 -3.30 -5.81
CA VAL A 256 -2.06 -3.07 -6.61
C VAL A 256 -1.99 -4.00 -7.82
N THR A 257 -2.41 -5.26 -7.67
CA THR A 257 -2.33 -6.27 -8.74
C THR A 257 -3.61 -6.38 -9.57
N LYS A 258 -4.72 -5.81 -9.11
CA LYS A 258 -5.97 -5.83 -9.87
C LYS A 258 -5.88 -4.84 -11.02
N ASP A 259 -6.20 -5.32 -12.20
CA ASP A 259 -6.26 -4.48 -13.39
C ASP A 259 -7.32 -3.41 -13.24
N LYS A 260 -6.90 -2.17 -13.51
CA LYS A 260 -7.77 -1.01 -13.60
C LYS A 260 -7.80 -0.56 -15.04
N GLU A 261 -8.98 -0.18 -15.49
CA GLU A 261 -9.19 0.41 -16.79
C GLU A 261 -8.47 1.74 -16.89
N THR A 262 -7.40 1.79 -17.70
CA THR A 262 -6.64 3.02 -17.97
C THR A 262 -6.77 3.42 -19.43
N ASN A 263 -6.91 4.72 -19.68
CA ASN A 263 -7.02 5.24 -21.05
C ASN A 263 -5.61 5.32 -21.68
N LYS A 264 -5.46 4.74 -22.87
CA LYS A 264 -4.27 4.85 -23.71
C LYS A 264 -4.62 5.38 -25.09
N ILE A 265 -3.66 6.02 -25.74
CA ILE A 265 -3.77 6.45 -27.13
C ILE A 265 -3.26 5.32 -28.00
N TYR A 266 -4.09 4.90 -28.95
CA TYR A 266 -3.78 3.92 -29.97
C TYR A 266 -3.66 4.63 -31.32
N GLU A 267 -2.54 4.45 -32.00
CA GLU A 267 -2.34 4.90 -33.38
C GLU A 267 -2.83 3.82 -34.34
N VAL A 268 -3.80 4.18 -35.18
CA VAL A 268 -4.42 3.29 -36.16
C VAL A 268 -3.38 2.86 -37.21
N LYS A 269 -3.33 1.55 -37.49
CA LYS A 269 -2.45 0.97 -38.51
C LYS A 269 -3.21 0.64 -39.79
N ALA A 270 -2.48 0.49 -40.90
CA ALA A 270 -3.08 0.07 -42.16
C ALA A 270 -3.74 -1.32 -42.01
N GLY A 271 -5.03 -1.40 -42.35
CA GLY A 271 -5.83 -2.62 -42.23
C GLY A 271 -6.66 -2.73 -40.94
N ASP A 272 -6.48 -1.80 -39.98
CA ASP A 272 -7.32 -1.76 -38.79
C ASP A 272 -8.76 -1.32 -39.11
N THR A 273 -9.72 -1.90 -38.39
CA THR A 273 -11.11 -1.45 -38.36
C THR A 273 -11.53 -1.22 -36.91
N LEU A 274 -12.57 -0.40 -36.69
CA LEU A 274 -13.08 -0.14 -35.34
C LEU A 274 -13.46 -1.43 -34.60
N SER A 275 -13.98 -2.45 -35.30
CA SER A 275 -14.31 -3.75 -34.72
C SER A 275 -13.07 -4.54 -34.30
N VAL A 276 -12.03 -4.57 -35.14
CA VAL A 276 -10.76 -5.26 -34.82
C VAL A 276 -10.06 -4.57 -33.64
N ILE A 277 -10.02 -3.23 -33.62
CA ILE A 277 -9.43 -2.47 -32.52
C ILE A 277 -10.23 -2.72 -31.23
N ALA A 278 -11.55 -2.59 -31.27
CA ALA A 278 -12.40 -2.83 -30.10
C ALA A 278 -12.20 -4.25 -29.55
N GLN A 279 -12.20 -5.27 -30.41
CA GLN A 279 -11.96 -6.65 -30.01
C GLN A 279 -10.57 -6.85 -29.39
N LYS A 280 -9.52 -6.26 -29.97
CA LYS A 280 -8.14 -6.34 -29.47
C LYS A 280 -8.02 -5.80 -28.03
N TYR A 281 -8.79 -4.76 -27.69
CA TYR A 281 -8.79 -4.15 -26.37
C TYR A 281 -9.96 -4.62 -25.47
N GLY A 282 -10.72 -5.64 -25.88
CA GLY A 282 -11.85 -6.15 -25.10
C GLY A 282 -13.02 -5.17 -24.95
N LEU A 283 -13.11 -4.18 -25.84
CA LEU A 283 -14.16 -3.15 -25.87
C LEU A 283 -15.27 -3.53 -26.85
N THR A 284 -16.46 -2.97 -26.63
CA THR A 284 -17.49 -2.93 -27.68
C THR A 284 -17.23 -1.74 -28.61
N VAL A 285 -17.63 -1.84 -29.88
CA VAL A 285 -17.50 -0.72 -30.84
C VAL A 285 -18.22 0.52 -30.31
N ALA A 286 -19.42 0.37 -29.76
CA ALA A 286 -20.15 1.44 -29.09
C ALA A 286 -19.34 2.12 -27.97
N LYS A 287 -18.65 1.34 -27.14
CA LYS A 287 -17.81 1.88 -26.06
C LYS A 287 -16.61 2.64 -26.62
N LEU A 288 -15.93 2.07 -27.62
CA LEU A 288 -14.81 2.72 -28.31
C LEU A 288 -15.22 4.06 -28.93
N VAL A 289 -16.36 4.12 -29.62
CA VAL A 289 -16.93 5.36 -30.18
C VAL A 289 -17.27 6.35 -29.07
N SER A 290 -17.90 5.90 -27.97
CA SER A 290 -18.27 6.79 -26.86
C SER A 290 -17.07 7.47 -26.18
N MET A 291 -15.89 6.85 -26.24
CA MET A 291 -14.65 7.37 -25.66
C MET A 291 -13.90 8.31 -26.60
N ASN A 292 -14.24 8.31 -27.89
CA ASN A 292 -13.56 9.04 -28.93
C ASN A 292 -14.53 10.04 -29.58
N PRO A 293 -14.53 11.30 -29.13
CA PRO A 293 -15.42 12.34 -29.68
C PRO A 293 -15.19 12.61 -31.18
N THR A 294 -14.06 12.15 -31.72
CA THR A 294 -13.71 12.22 -33.15
C THR A 294 -14.48 11.20 -34.01
N LEU A 295 -15.08 10.17 -33.40
CA LEU A 295 -15.88 9.17 -34.09
C LEU A 295 -17.38 9.53 -33.97
N GLU A 296 -18.10 9.58 -35.09
CA GLU A 296 -19.52 9.94 -35.11
C GLU A 296 -20.43 8.76 -34.74
N ASN A 297 -20.06 7.55 -35.17
CA ASN A 297 -20.82 6.32 -35.00
C ASN A 297 -19.96 5.07 -35.29
N GLU A 298 -20.55 3.88 -35.16
CA GLU A 298 -19.89 2.57 -35.37
C GLU A 298 -19.38 2.34 -36.80
N ASN A 299 -19.85 3.11 -37.78
CA ASN A 299 -19.41 3.05 -39.18
C ASN A 299 -18.42 4.16 -39.54
N SER A 300 -17.85 4.86 -38.54
CA SER A 300 -16.89 5.93 -38.81
C SER A 300 -15.64 5.37 -39.48
N LEU A 301 -15.17 6.06 -40.51
CA LEU A 301 -13.95 5.70 -41.22
C LEU A 301 -12.73 6.19 -40.43
N ILE A 302 -11.83 5.26 -40.13
CA ILE A 302 -10.53 5.54 -39.52
C ILE A 302 -9.44 5.43 -40.58
N ARG A 303 -8.42 6.26 -40.47
CA ARG A 303 -7.25 6.27 -41.34
C ARG A 303 -6.01 5.88 -40.54
N PRO A 304 -4.98 5.29 -41.19
CA PRO A 304 -3.69 5.11 -40.53
C PRO A 304 -3.20 6.43 -39.95
N GLN A 305 -2.54 6.38 -38.79
CA GLN A 305 -2.09 7.52 -37.99
C GLN A 305 -3.18 8.28 -37.21
N ASP A 306 -4.46 7.88 -37.34
CA ASP A 306 -5.49 8.41 -36.45
C ASP A 306 -5.23 7.95 -35.00
N GLU A 307 -5.41 8.85 -34.04
CA GLU A 307 -5.27 8.57 -32.62
C GLU A 307 -6.64 8.26 -31.99
N LEU A 308 -6.79 7.07 -31.41
CA LEU A 308 -7.98 6.64 -30.70
C LEU A 308 -7.66 6.37 -29.23
N ILE A 309 -8.49 6.90 -28.34
CA ILE A 309 -8.51 6.58 -26.92
C ILE A 309 -9.12 5.18 -26.75
N VAL A 310 -8.31 4.24 -26.29
CA VAL A 310 -8.70 2.89 -25.89
C VAL A 310 -8.53 2.73 -24.39
N THR A 311 -9.21 1.76 -23.79
CA THR A 311 -8.98 1.35 -22.42
C THR A 311 -8.14 0.08 -22.40
N VAL A 312 -7.08 0.06 -21.60
CA VAL A 312 -6.31 -1.16 -21.34
C VAL A 312 -6.42 -1.49 -19.85
N PRO A 313 -6.81 -2.73 -19.49
CA PRO A 313 -6.75 -3.19 -18.11
C PRO A 313 -5.28 -3.31 -17.72
N GLU A 314 -4.81 -2.43 -16.83
CA GLU A 314 -3.43 -2.47 -16.33
C GLU A 314 -3.41 -2.45 -14.80
N PRO A 315 -2.55 -3.27 -14.16
CA PRO A 315 -2.37 -3.22 -12.73
C PRO A 315 -1.77 -1.87 -12.34
N LEU A 316 -1.97 -1.49 -11.07
CA LEU A 316 -1.41 -0.24 -10.55
C LEU A 316 0.13 -0.28 -10.49
N LEU A 317 0.70 -1.46 -10.26
CA LEU A 317 2.14 -1.68 -10.25
C LEU A 317 2.57 -2.43 -11.51
N THR A 318 3.38 -1.76 -12.31
CA THR A 318 3.90 -2.18 -13.61
C THR A 318 5.26 -2.82 -13.46
N ILE A 319 5.36 -4.07 -13.92
CA ILE A 319 6.58 -4.86 -13.91
C ILE A 319 7.09 -4.98 -15.34
N ALA A 320 8.22 -4.34 -15.61
CA ALA A 320 8.95 -4.54 -16.85
C ALA A 320 9.80 -5.80 -16.74
N HIS A 321 9.78 -6.64 -17.77
CA HIS A 321 10.63 -7.82 -17.82
C HIS A 321 11.12 -8.11 -19.23
N GLN A 322 12.26 -8.78 -19.30
CA GLN A 322 12.92 -9.14 -20.54
C GLN A 322 13.15 -10.64 -20.57
N THR A 323 12.67 -11.28 -21.63
CA THR A 323 12.71 -12.75 -21.79
C THR A 323 13.43 -13.09 -23.08
N GLU A 324 14.43 -13.96 -22.98
CA GLU A 324 15.04 -14.57 -24.16
C GLU A 324 14.21 -15.78 -24.61
N ALA A 325 13.80 -15.76 -25.87
CA ALA A 325 13.00 -16.82 -26.47
C ALA A 325 13.60 -17.29 -27.80
N TYR A 326 13.51 -18.60 -28.03
CA TYR A 326 13.77 -19.19 -29.34
C TYR A 326 12.49 -19.15 -30.17
N LEU A 327 12.59 -18.63 -31.39
CA LEU A 327 11.46 -18.47 -32.31
C LEU A 327 11.86 -18.98 -33.70
N GLU A 328 10.92 -19.63 -34.37
CA GLU A 328 10.99 -19.88 -35.80
C GLU A 328 9.91 -19.03 -36.47
N GLU A 329 10.30 -18.19 -37.41
CA GLU A 329 9.39 -17.23 -38.02
C GLU A 329 9.67 -17.01 -39.50
N ASP A 330 8.65 -16.49 -40.16
CA ASP A 330 8.69 -16.04 -41.53
C ASP A 330 9.12 -14.57 -41.53
N TYR A 331 9.96 -14.19 -42.50
CA TYR A 331 10.38 -12.79 -42.65
C TYR A 331 10.33 -12.36 -44.11
N GLU A 332 10.04 -11.08 -44.32
CA GLU A 332 9.97 -10.47 -45.64
C GLU A 332 11.25 -9.69 -45.93
N ALA A 333 11.70 -9.74 -47.18
CA ALA A 333 12.81 -8.91 -47.64
C ALA A 333 12.34 -7.49 -47.98
N GLU A 334 13.21 -6.50 -47.81
CA GLU A 334 12.91 -5.11 -48.17
C GLU A 334 12.52 -4.95 -49.65
N VAL A 335 11.51 -4.13 -49.91
CA VAL A 335 11.06 -3.83 -51.27
C VAL A 335 12.16 -3.08 -52.02
N LYS A 336 12.55 -3.58 -53.19
CA LYS A 336 13.53 -2.94 -54.06
C LYS A 336 12.82 -2.17 -55.17
N TYR A 337 13.21 -0.90 -55.35
CA TYR A 337 12.67 -0.05 -56.39
C TYR A 337 13.61 0.06 -57.58
N VAL A 338 13.05 -0.01 -58.79
CA VAL A 338 13.75 0.26 -60.05
C VAL A 338 13.13 1.51 -60.66
N ASP A 339 13.92 2.55 -60.89
CA ASP A 339 13.41 3.82 -61.40
C ASP A 339 13.25 3.79 -62.93
N ASN A 340 12.12 4.29 -63.43
CA ASN A 340 11.83 4.44 -64.85
C ASN A 340 11.56 5.91 -65.21
N PRO A 341 12.50 6.61 -65.88
CA PRO A 341 12.35 8.03 -66.21
C PRO A 341 11.34 8.31 -67.34
N SER A 342 10.79 7.28 -67.97
CA SER A 342 9.77 7.44 -69.02
C SER A 342 8.36 7.51 -68.46
N TRP A 343 8.16 7.08 -67.21
CA TRP A 343 6.87 6.95 -66.54
C TRP A 343 6.67 8.06 -65.51
N TYR A 344 5.42 8.46 -65.33
CA TYR A 344 5.05 9.47 -64.32
C TYR A 344 5.25 8.94 -62.90
N THR A 345 5.49 9.83 -61.94
CA THR A 345 5.74 9.44 -60.52
C THR A 345 4.65 8.59 -59.85
N ASP A 346 3.44 8.57 -60.39
CA ASP A 346 2.30 7.76 -59.92
C ASP A 346 2.18 6.39 -60.62
N GLU A 347 2.96 6.15 -61.68
CA GLU A 347 2.98 4.89 -62.41
C GLU A 347 3.94 3.88 -61.75
N THR A 348 3.43 2.70 -61.41
CA THR A 348 4.23 1.61 -60.87
C THR A 348 3.88 0.26 -61.51
N LYS A 349 4.87 -0.63 -61.61
CA LYS A 349 4.68 -2.01 -62.07
C LYS A 349 5.50 -2.95 -61.21
N VAL A 350 4.84 -3.97 -60.66
CA VAL A 350 5.53 -5.05 -59.94
C VAL A 350 6.25 -5.93 -60.98
N LEU A 351 7.58 -6.02 -60.86
CA LEU A 351 8.41 -6.88 -61.69
C LEU A 351 8.59 -8.28 -61.07
N GLN A 352 8.54 -8.35 -59.74
CA GLN A 352 8.69 -9.59 -58.98
C GLN A 352 7.87 -9.51 -57.69
N ASP A 353 7.09 -10.56 -57.42
CA ASP A 353 6.36 -10.72 -56.17
C ASP A 353 7.29 -11.14 -55.03
N PRO A 354 7.02 -10.71 -53.78
CA PRO A 354 7.79 -11.14 -52.62
C PRO A 354 7.52 -12.62 -52.31
N VAL A 355 8.54 -13.29 -51.77
CA VAL A 355 8.39 -14.62 -51.16
C VAL A 355 8.98 -14.54 -49.77
N ALA A 356 8.16 -14.88 -48.77
CA ALA A 356 8.61 -14.95 -47.39
C ALA A 356 9.77 -15.94 -47.24
N GLY A 357 10.81 -15.51 -46.53
CA GLY A 357 11.87 -16.38 -46.05
C GLY A 357 11.48 -17.01 -44.72
N HIS A 358 12.28 -17.97 -44.26
CA HIS A 358 12.14 -18.59 -42.95
C HIS A 358 13.47 -18.49 -42.20
N ARG A 359 13.41 -18.13 -40.93
CA ARG A 359 14.59 -18.06 -40.07
C ARG A 359 14.32 -18.54 -38.65
N LYS A 360 15.39 -18.99 -38.00
CA LYS A 360 15.43 -19.30 -36.58
C LYS A 360 16.12 -18.15 -35.87
N VAL A 361 15.53 -17.68 -34.77
CA VAL A 361 16.08 -16.54 -34.03
C VAL A 361 16.05 -16.80 -32.54
N ILE A 362 17.03 -16.21 -31.85
CA ILE A 362 16.93 -15.95 -30.41
C ILE A 362 16.69 -14.46 -30.28
N ALA A 363 15.57 -14.12 -29.63
CA ALA A 363 15.16 -12.75 -29.45
C ALA A 363 15.03 -12.42 -27.96
N LEU A 364 15.48 -11.22 -27.59
CA LEU A 364 15.16 -10.58 -26.32
C LEU A 364 13.83 -9.84 -26.50
N GLU A 365 12.77 -10.40 -25.94
CA GLU A 365 11.46 -9.79 -25.91
C GLU A 365 11.31 -8.95 -24.64
N MET A 366 10.91 -7.69 -24.80
CA MET A 366 10.73 -6.73 -23.73
C MET A 366 9.23 -6.54 -23.49
N TYR A 367 8.82 -6.75 -22.25
CA TYR A 367 7.43 -6.69 -21.82
C TYR A 367 7.26 -5.64 -20.74
N SER A 368 6.14 -4.91 -20.80
CA SER A 368 5.58 -4.16 -19.69
C SER A 368 4.31 -4.88 -19.25
N ASN A 369 4.33 -5.52 -18.08
CA ASN A 369 3.33 -6.51 -17.69
C ASN A 369 3.19 -7.57 -18.79
N GLU A 370 1.99 -7.81 -19.32
CA GLU A 370 1.77 -8.80 -20.40
C GLU A 370 1.96 -8.22 -21.83
N ASN A 371 2.21 -6.92 -21.95
CA ASN A 371 2.26 -6.25 -23.24
C ASN A 371 3.70 -6.21 -23.80
N LEU A 372 3.90 -6.75 -25.01
CA LEU A 372 5.18 -6.69 -25.71
C LEU A 372 5.46 -5.26 -26.17
N THR A 373 6.48 -4.62 -25.59
CA THR A 373 6.87 -3.23 -25.86
C THR A 373 8.02 -3.13 -26.86
N GLY A 374 8.80 -4.20 -27.00
CA GLY A 374 9.83 -4.26 -28.03
C GLY A 374 10.48 -5.64 -28.12
N ARG A 375 11.28 -5.81 -29.16
CA ARG A 375 11.99 -7.06 -29.44
C ARG A 375 13.32 -6.75 -30.10
N GLN A 376 14.36 -7.44 -29.66
CA GLN A 376 15.70 -7.35 -30.23
C GLN A 376 16.17 -8.75 -30.64
N ILE A 377 16.63 -8.92 -31.88
CA ILE A 377 17.22 -10.19 -32.34
C ILE A 377 18.67 -10.24 -31.86
N ILE A 378 19.01 -11.28 -31.08
CA ILE A 378 20.36 -11.52 -30.56
C ILE A 378 21.14 -12.43 -31.51
N LYS A 379 20.48 -13.49 -32.00
CA LYS A 379 21.05 -14.47 -32.93
C LYS A 379 20.03 -14.81 -33.99
N GLU A 380 20.48 -14.97 -35.23
CA GLU A 380 19.64 -15.48 -36.31
C GLU A 380 20.37 -16.51 -37.17
N GLU A 381 19.60 -17.42 -37.75
CA GLU A 381 20.00 -18.37 -38.78
C GLU A 381 18.91 -18.40 -39.85
N VAL A 382 19.27 -18.01 -41.07
CA VAL A 382 18.36 -18.02 -42.21
C VAL A 382 18.29 -19.44 -42.77
N VAL A 383 17.12 -20.07 -42.63
CA VAL A 383 16.84 -21.41 -43.15
C VAL A 383 16.46 -21.33 -44.63
N ALA A 384 15.62 -20.35 -44.97
CA ALA A 384 15.25 -20.02 -46.34
C ALA A 384 15.33 -18.50 -46.55
N PRO A 385 16.10 -18.01 -47.54
CA PRO A 385 16.21 -16.58 -47.77
C PRO A 385 14.91 -15.98 -48.33
N ALA A 386 14.50 -14.83 -47.80
CA ALA A 386 13.36 -14.09 -48.33
C ALA A 386 13.69 -13.48 -49.70
N VAL A 387 12.70 -13.47 -50.60
CA VAL A 387 12.82 -12.88 -51.92
C VAL A 387 12.12 -11.52 -51.91
N PRO A 388 12.81 -10.41 -52.24
CA PRO A 388 12.21 -9.09 -52.18
C PRO A 388 11.20 -8.87 -53.30
N LYS A 389 10.17 -8.08 -53.00
CA LYS A 389 9.31 -7.48 -54.03
C LYS A 389 10.12 -6.47 -54.84
N ILE A 390 10.10 -6.57 -56.15
CA ILE A 390 10.73 -5.59 -57.04
C ILE A 390 9.64 -4.77 -57.72
N VAL A 391 9.67 -3.45 -57.51
CA VAL A 391 8.70 -2.51 -58.09
C VAL A 391 9.42 -1.51 -58.98
N GLU A 392 9.04 -1.49 -60.26
CA GLU A 392 9.42 -0.40 -61.16
C GLU A 392 8.52 0.80 -60.90
N ARG A 393 9.09 2.00 -60.72
CA ARG A 393 8.34 3.24 -60.46
C ARG A 393 8.77 4.37 -61.39
N GLY A 394 7.82 5.19 -61.80
CA GLY A 394 8.13 6.37 -62.61
C GLY A 394 8.84 7.47 -61.82
N THR A 395 9.67 8.25 -62.51
CA THR A 395 10.40 9.38 -61.91
C THR A 395 10.27 10.69 -62.69
N ARG A 396 9.44 10.69 -63.74
CA ARG A 396 9.14 11.86 -64.57
C ARG A 396 8.04 12.72 -63.96
#